data_AF-A0A218X726-F1
#
_entry.id   AF-A0A218X726-F1
#
_cell.length_a   1.000
_cell.length_b   1.000
_cell.length_c   1.000
_cell.angle_alpha   90.00
_cell.angle_beta   90.00
_cell.angle_gamma   90.00
#
_symmetry.space_group_name_H-M   'P 1'
#
loop_
_entity.id
_entity.type
_entity.pdbx_description
1 polymer ?
#
loop_
_entity_poly.entity_id
_entity_poly.type
_entity_poly.pdbx_seq_one_letter_code
_entity_poly.pdbx_strand_id
1 'polypeptide(L)'
;MRRRNGSGNVLSGEVCKYLSMRKSVQKAMKKAILGLKATKDNSAASPLGEDDEATVFVSLLREVEVATVAFFESVLCFISGTRQLWSKNSRSLISKVVLKERTSSEEGKADINEFAKQAAALESLISHKTSTVHDLMQVERLQNGLKNLSLLILDLEEGLESLYRMLIETRSLLNVCTN
;
A
#
# COMPACT_ATOMS: atom_id res chain seq x y z
N MET A 1 -21.26 -45.43 4.39
CA MET A 1 -20.19 -44.95 3.48
C MET A 1 -20.20 -43.41 3.47
N ARG A 2 -19.40 -42.75 4.33
CA ARG A 2 -19.38 -41.27 4.43
C ARG A 2 -18.34 -40.72 3.43
N ARG A 3 -18.81 -40.17 2.30
CA ARG A 3 -17.94 -39.58 1.27
C ARG A 3 -17.23 -38.35 1.84
N ARG A 4 -15.91 -38.44 1.98
CA ARG A 4 -15.02 -37.38 2.45
C ARG A 4 -14.73 -36.39 1.31
N ASN A 5 -15.67 -35.50 1.01
CA ASN A 5 -15.43 -34.31 0.16
C ASN A 5 -15.06 -33.11 1.04
N GLY A 6 -13.93 -33.18 1.75
CA GLY A 6 -13.51 -32.14 2.69
C GLY A 6 -12.62 -31.03 2.11
N SER A 7 -11.91 -31.29 1.01
CA SER A 7 -10.84 -30.39 0.55
C SER A 7 -11.37 -29.13 -0.16
N GLY A 8 -12.43 -29.25 -0.97
CA GLY A 8 -13.05 -28.10 -1.64
C GLY A 8 -13.71 -27.09 -0.69
N ASN A 9 -14.17 -27.55 0.47
CA ASN A 9 -14.81 -26.68 1.47
C ASN A 9 -13.78 -25.92 2.32
N VAL A 10 -12.58 -26.49 2.51
CA VAL A 10 -11.48 -25.85 3.27
C VAL A 10 -10.84 -24.72 2.47
N LEU A 11 -10.49 -24.96 1.20
CA LEU A 11 -9.91 -23.93 0.33
C LEU A 11 -10.88 -22.76 0.11
N SER A 12 -12.16 -23.04 -0.14
CA SER A 12 -13.19 -22.00 -0.23
C SER A 12 -13.31 -21.19 1.08
N GLY A 13 -13.20 -21.86 2.24
CA GLY A 13 -13.20 -21.20 3.54
C GLY A 13 -12.01 -20.26 3.77
N GLU A 14 -10.81 -20.65 3.38
CA GLU A 14 -9.60 -19.83 3.48
C GLU A 14 -9.65 -18.61 2.56
N VAL A 15 -10.09 -18.80 1.32
CA VAL A 15 -10.24 -17.69 0.38
C VAL A 15 -11.32 -16.70 0.86
N CYS A 16 -12.44 -17.18 1.41
CA CYS A 16 -13.45 -16.32 2.04
C CYS A 16 -12.90 -15.53 3.24
N LYS A 17 -12.06 -16.14 4.08
CA LYS A 17 -11.37 -15.44 5.19
C LYS A 17 -10.45 -14.35 4.66
N TYR A 18 -9.62 -14.66 3.67
CA TYR A 18 -8.73 -13.68 3.03
C TYR A 18 -9.52 -12.49 2.46
N LEU A 19 -10.60 -12.74 1.71
CA LEU A 19 -11.42 -11.68 1.12
C LEU A 19 -12.09 -10.81 2.19
N SER A 20 -12.55 -11.42 3.29
CA SER A 20 -13.13 -10.69 4.43
C SER A 20 -12.10 -9.81 5.14
N MET A 21 -10.91 -10.37 5.41
CA MET A 21 -9.77 -9.64 5.95
C MET A 21 -9.40 -8.46 5.05
N ARG A 22 -9.26 -8.70 3.74
CA ARG A 22 -8.96 -7.66 2.75
C ARG A 22 -9.97 -6.51 2.78
N LYS A 23 -11.28 -6.83 2.83
CA LYS A 23 -12.34 -5.81 2.92
C LYS A 23 -12.19 -4.98 4.21
N SER A 24 -11.86 -5.61 5.33
CA SER A 24 -11.59 -4.91 6.59
C SER A 24 -10.37 -3.98 6.49
N VAL A 25 -9.25 -4.50 5.97
CA VAL A 25 -8.01 -3.74 5.76
C VAL A 25 -8.24 -2.56 4.82
N GLN A 26 -8.96 -2.74 3.70
CA GLN A 26 -9.29 -1.65 2.79
C GLN A 26 -10.12 -0.55 3.46
N LYS A 27 -11.07 -0.90 4.34
CA LYS A 27 -11.82 0.11 5.12
C LYS A 27 -10.90 0.88 6.06
N ALA A 28 -10.01 0.19 6.76
CA ALA A 28 -9.04 0.81 7.65
C ALA A 28 -8.09 1.76 6.88
N MET A 29 -7.57 1.32 5.73
CA MET A 29 -6.72 2.15 4.86
C MET A 29 -7.44 3.40 4.37
N LYS A 30 -8.69 3.27 3.90
CA LYS A 30 -9.50 4.43 3.48
C LYS A 30 -9.68 5.44 4.63
N LYS A 31 -9.97 4.95 5.84
CA LYS A 31 -10.08 5.79 7.04
C LYS A 31 -8.76 6.50 7.36
N ALA A 32 -7.64 5.78 7.29
CA ALA A 32 -6.32 6.35 7.52
C ALA A 32 -5.98 7.44 6.49
N ILE A 33 -6.24 7.21 5.20
CA ILE A 33 -5.98 8.22 4.16
C ILE A 33 -6.84 9.48 4.38
N LEU A 34 -8.10 9.34 4.78
CA LEU A 34 -8.95 10.48 5.12
C LEU A 34 -8.39 11.25 6.33
N GLY A 35 -7.89 10.56 7.35
CA GLY A 35 -7.24 11.17 8.51
C GLY A 35 -5.98 11.96 8.14
N LEU A 36 -5.12 11.41 7.28
CA LEU A 36 -3.90 12.07 6.81
C LEU A 36 -4.17 13.36 6.01
N LYS A 37 -5.32 13.46 5.33
CA LYS A 37 -5.72 14.69 4.63
C LYS A 37 -6.17 15.76 5.61
N ALA A 38 -6.95 15.40 6.62
CA ALA A 38 -7.42 16.34 7.63
C ALA A 38 -6.28 16.97 8.43
N THR A 39 -5.18 16.24 8.66
CA THR A 39 -3.99 16.78 9.35
C THR A 39 -3.21 17.78 8.50
N LYS A 40 -3.22 17.62 7.17
CA LYS A 40 -2.55 18.54 6.24
C LYS A 40 -3.17 19.94 6.28
N ASP A 41 -4.49 20.01 6.34
CA ASP A 41 -5.26 21.26 6.31
C ASP A 41 -5.14 22.07 7.62
N ASN A 42 -4.80 21.41 8.73
CA ASN A 42 -4.63 22.04 10.05
C ASN A 42 -3.22 22.56 10.32
N SER A 43 -2.26 22.33 9.41
CA SER A 43 -0.90 22.81 9.56
C SER A 43 -0.77 24.29 9.15
N ALA A 44 -1.49 25.18 9.84
CA ALA A 44 -1.29 26.62 9.68
C ALA A 44 0.10 26.97 10.22
N ALA A 45 0.96 27.53 9.37
CA ALA A 45 2.29 27.96 9.76
C ALA A 45 2.18 29.08 10.81
N SER A 46 2.74 28.87 12.00
CA SER A 46 3.03 29.99 12.90
C SER A 46 4.22 30.75 12.30
N PRO A 47 4.20 32.09 12.22
CA PRO A 47 5.36 32.83 11.74
C PRO A 47 6.46 32.67 12.79
N LEU A 48 7.53 31.95 12.46
CA LEU A 48 8.77 31.99 13.23
C LEU A 48 9.59 33.19 12.73
N GLY A 49 10.14 33.96 13.67
CA GLY A 49 10.97 35.11 13.38
C GLY A 49 12.20 34.75 12.53
N GLU A 50 12.62 35.71 11.71
CA GLU A 50 13.70 35.55 10.74
C GLU A 50 15.07 35.49 11.44
N ASP A 51 15.90 34.54 10.98
CA ASP A 51 17.36 34.46 11.19
C ASP A 51 17.91 33.78 12.47
N ASP A 52 17.36 32.61 12.84
CA ASP A 52 17.99 31.71 13.83
C ASP A 52 18.13 30.29 13.28
N GLU A 53 19.21 29.59 13.66
CA GLU A 53 19.53 28.21 13.26
C GLU A 53 18.38 27.24 13.62
N ALA A 54 17.67 27.54 14.72
CA ALA A 54 16.46 26.86 15.14
C ALA A 54 15.31 26.97 14.11
N THR A 55 15.13 28.13 13.47
CA THR A 55 14.08 28.34 12.44
C THR A 55 14.36 27.50 11.20
N VAL A 56 15.62 27.41 10.77
CA VAL A 56 16.04 26.55 9.66
C VAL A 56 15.78 25.08 9.99
N PHE A 57 16.14 24.65 11.19
CA PHE A 57 15.93 23.27 11.63
C PHE A 57 14.44 22.90 11.70
N VAL A 58 13.59 23.78 12.27
CA VAL A 58 12.12 23.59 12.29
C VAL A 58 11.54 23.48 10.88
N SER A 59 12.03 24.28 9.93
CA SER A 59 11.58 24.20 8.53
C SER A 59 11.94 22.86 7.88
N LEU A 60 13.15 22.35 8.10
CA LEU A 60 13.61 21.05 7.59
C LEU A 60 12.78 19.90 8.16
N LEU A 61 12.51 19.92 9.48
CA LEU A 61 11.67 18.90 10.11
C LEU A 61 10.26 18.89 9.51
N ARG A 62 9.74 20.06 9.16
CA ARG A 62 8.43 20.15 8.51
C ARG A 62 8.44 19.61 7.09
N GLU A 63 9.52 19.79 6.34
CA GLU A 63 9.68 19.14 5.03
C GLU A 63 9.73 17.61 5.18
N VAL A 64 10.46 17.10 6.17
CA VAL A 64 10.52 15.66 6.50
C VAL A 64 9.14 15.13 6.89
N GLU A 65 8.38 15.87 7.70
CA GLU A 65 6.99 15.52 8.06
C GLU A 65 6.11 15.42 6.81
N VAL A 66 6.12 16.46 5.95
CA VAL A 66 5.32 16.49 4.71
C VAL A 66 5.70 15.35 3.79
N ALA A 67 7.00 15.07 3.61
CA ALA A 67 7.49 13.97 2.79
C ALA A 67 7.04 12.61 3.35
N THR A 68 7.11 12.42 4.67
CA THR A 68 6.70 11.20 5.36
C THR A 68 5.20 10.96 5.23
N VAL A 69 4.37 11.99 5.45
CA VAL A 69 2.92 11.92 5.27
C VAL A 69 2.57 11.58 3.82
N ALA A 70 3.21 12.24 2.85
CA ALA A 70 3.01 11.95 1.44
C ALA A 70 3.40 10.52 1.07
N PHE A 71 4.50 10.01 1.62
CA PHE A 71 4.91 8.62 1.43
C PHE A 71 3.84 7.63 1.92
N PHE A 72 3.38 7.78 3.17
CA PHE A 72 2.36 6.88 3.73
C PHE A 72 1.03 6.97 2.97
N GLU A 73 0.59 8.17 2.60
CA GLU A 73 -0.60 8.35 1.75
C GLU A 73 -0.45 7.57 0.44
N SER A 74 0.72 7.64 -0.18
CA SER A 74 1.02 6.97 -1.44
C SER A 74 0.95 5.44 -1.29
N VAL A 75 1.63 4.89 -0.29
CA VAL A 75 1.62 3.44 0.01
C VAL A 75 0.20 2.95 0.27
N LEU A 76 -0.56 3.65 1.11
CA LEU A 76 -1.94 3.27 1.45
C LEU A 76 -2.86 3.32 0.23
N CYS A 77 -2.73 4.34 -0.62
CA CYS A 77 -3.50 4.44 -1.86
C CYS A 77 -3.11 3.37 -2.88
N PHE A 78 -1.83 2.98 -2.95
CA PHE A 78 -1.35 1.90 -3.80
C PHE A 78 -2.00 0.56 -3.42
N ILE A 79 -1.88 0.16 -2.15
CA ILE A 79 -2.41 -1.13 -1.68
C ILE A 79 -3.93 -1.20 -1.78
N SER A 80 -4.62 -0.11 -1.40
CA SER A 80 -6.09 -0.06 -1.42
C SER A 80 -6.67 0.05 -2.84
N GLY A 81 -5.88 0.48 -3.82
CA GLY A 81 -6.32 0.70 -5.20
C GLY A 81 -7.17 1.96 -5.37
N THR A 82 -7.17 2.86 -4.38
CA THR A 82 -7.88 4.13 -4.46
C THR A 82 -7.07 5.15 -5.29
N ARG A 83 -6.96 4.89 -6.60
CA ARG A 83 -6.16 5.70 -7.53
C ARG A 83 -6.75 7.11 -7.77
N GLN A 84 -8.04 7.30 -7.52
CA GLN A 84 -8.73 8.61 -7.52
C GLN A 84 -8.14 9.60 -6.50
N LEU A 85 -7.40 9.10 -5.51
CA LEU A 85 -6.86 9.90 -4.42
C LEU A 85 -5.37 10.21 -4.59
N TRP A 86 -4.77 9.76 -5.70
CA TRP A 86 -3.37 10.01 -6.00
C TRP A 86 -3.16 11.48 -6.40
N SER A 87 -2.58 12.29 -5.51
CA SER A 87 -1.92 13.53 -5.91
C SER A 87 -0.79 13.23 -6.91
N LYS A 88 -0.42 14.18 -7.78
CA LYS A 88 0.66 14.00 -8.76
C LYS A 88 1.97 13.56 -8.08
N ASN A 89 2.22 14.06 -6.86
CA ASN A 89 3.40 13.72 -6.07
C ASN A 89 3.38 12.27 -5.57
N SER A 90 2.22 11.74 -5.17
CA SER A 90 2.13 10.36 -4.68
C SER A 90 2.39 9.32 -5.78
N ARG A 91 2.01 9.64 -7.03
CA ARG A 91 2.36 8.82 -8.21
C ARG A 91 3.87 8.69 -8.39
N SER A 92 4.59 9.80 -8.23
CA SER A 92 6.04 9.84 -8.40
C SER A 92 6.80 9.12 -7.28
N LEU A 93 6.32 9.19 -6.04
CA LEU A 93 6.96 8.54 -4.89
C LEU A 93 6.85 7.02 -4.96
N ILE A 94 5.67 6.48 -5.28
CA ILE A 94 5.49 5.03 -5.49
C ILE A 94 6.37 4.57 -6.64
N SER A 95 6.49 5.36 -7.72
CA SER A 95 7.33 4.97 -8.85
C SER A 95 8.82 4.86 -8.48
N LYS A 96 9.29 5.67 -7.51
CA LYS A 96 10.68 5.64 -7.03
C LYS A 96 10.94 4.55 -5.98
N VAL A 97 9.96 4.26 -5.14
CA VAL A 97 10.10 3.34 -4.00
C VAL A 97 9.72 1.91 -4.37
N VAL A 98 8.64 1.72 -5.13
CA VAL A 98 8.04 0.41 -5.43
C VAL A 98 8.27 -0.03 -6.87
N LEU A 99 8.53 0.91 -7.80
CA LEU A 99 8.71 0.63 -9.23
C LEU A 99 10.11 1.00 -9.73
N LYS A 100 11.15 0.75 -8.92
CA LYS A 100 12.52 0.71 -9.43
C LYS A 100 12.60 -0.51 -10.37
N GLU A 101 12.53 -0.26 -11.68
CA GLU A 101 12.61 -1.25 -12.78
C GLU A 101 11.47 -2.28 -12.93
N ARG A 102 10.25 -1.82 -13.21
CA ARG A 102 9.32 -2.62 -14.05
C ARG A 102 8.88 -1.78 -15.24
N THR A 103 9.76 -1.71 -16.24
CA THR A 103 9.54 -1.04 -17.52
C THR A 103 8.34 -1.60 -18.28
N SER A 104 7.69 -0.70 -19.03
CA SER A 104 6.64 -0.91 -20.03
C SER A 104 5.33 -1.54 -19.56
N SER A 105 4.38 -0.70 -19.14
CA SER A 105 2.99 -0.94 -19.51
C SER A 105 2.25 0.37 -19.67
N GLU A 106 1.53 0.44 -20.77
CA GLU A 106 1.13 1.64 -21.50
C GLU A 106 0.23 2.63 -20.75
N GLU A 107 0.39 3.87 -21.18
CA GLU A 107 -0.49 5.01 -21.02
C GLU A 107 -1.94 4.63 -21.43
N GLY A 108 -2.85 4.59 -20.46
CA GLY A 108 -4.28 4.69 -20.72
C GLY A 108 -5.09 3.38 -20.67
N LYS A 109 -6.11 3.42 -19.82
CA LYS A 109 -7.24 2.46 -19.64
C LYS A 109 -7.03 1.35 -18.61
N ALA A 110 -7.73 1.55 -17.48
CA ALA A 110 -8.17 0.53 -16.53
C ALA A 110 -7.11 -0.44 -16.00
N ASP A 111 -6.00 0.09 -15.47
CA ASP A 111 -5.04 -0.74 -14.75
C ASP A 111 -5.52 -0.99 -13.31
N ILE A 112 -6.34 -2.04 -13.18
CA ILE A 112 -6.89 -2.57 -11.93
C ILE A 112 -5.72 -2.90 -11.01
N ASN A 113 -5.66 -2.26 -9.83
CA ASN A 113 -4.71 -2.59 -8.76
C ASN A 113 -4.45 -4.10 -8.69
N GLU A 114 -3.19 -4.54 -8.76
CA GLU A 114 -2.83 -5.97 -8.70
C GLU A 114 -3.50 -6.68 -7.52
N PHE A 115 -3.58 -6.04 -6.37
CA PHE A 115 -4.26 -6.61 -5.21
C PHE A 115 -5.77 -6.80 -5.44
N ALA A 116 -6.42 -5.90 -6.19
CA ALA A 116 -7.84 -5.99 -6.54
C ALA A 116 -8.10 -7.02 -7.65
N LYS A 117 -7.20 -7.09 -8.64
CA LYS A 117 -7.25 -8.08 -9.72
C LYS A 117 -7.16 -9.50 -9.17
N GLN A 118 -6.25 -9.75 -8.23
CA GLN A 118 -6.07 -11.07 -7.64
C GLN A 118 -7.25 -11.43 -6.71
N ALA A 119 -7.83 -10.44 -6.02
CA ALA A 119 -9.04 -10.65 -5.23
C ALA A 119 -10.26 -11.00 -6.11
N ALA A 120 -10.43 -10.34 -7.25
CA ALA A 120 -11.50 -10.65 -8.20
C ALA A 120 -11.33 -12.06 -8.81
N ALA A 121 -10.09 -12.46 -9.12
CA ALA A 121 -9.79 -13.82 -9.57
C ALA A 121 -10.11 -14.87 -8.50
N LEU A 122 -9.83 -14.60 -7.23
CA LEU A 122 -10.20 -15.46 -6.10
C LEU A 122 -11.72 -15.54 -5.89
N GLU A 123 -12.45 -14.42 -6.03
CA GLU A 123 -13.92 -14.40 -5.95
C GLU A 123 -14.56 -15.19 -7.09
N SER A 124 -14.00 -15.09 -8.30
CA SER A 124 -14.41 -15.88 -9.47
C SER A 124 -14.15 -17.38 -9.26
N LEU A 125 -12.99 -17.74 -8.69
CA LEU A 125 -12.63 -19.12 -8.39
C LEU A 125 -13.58 -19.79 -7.36
N ILE A 126 -14.08 -19.04 -6.37
CA ILE A 126 -15.08 -19.56 -5.43
C ILE A 126 -16.45 -19.72 -6.11
N SER A 127 -16.79 -18.80 -7.01
CA SER A 127 -18.12 -18.70 -7.63
C SER A 127 -18.33 -19.73 -8.74
N HIS A 128 -17.28 -20.07 -9.50
CA HIS A 128 -17.31 -21.11 -10.52
C HIS A 128 -16.93 -22.47 -9.93
N LYS A 129 -17.94 -23.27 -9.60
CA LYS A 129 -17.75 -24.71 -9.35
C LYS A 129 -17.85 -25.42 -10.71
N THR A 130 -16.74 -25.99 -11.19
CA THR A 130 -16.58 -26.95 -12.32
C THR A 130 -16.38 -26.41 -13.75
N SER A 131 -15.14 -26.49 -14.29
CA SER A 131 -14.82 -27.17 -15.58
C SER A 131 -13.29 -27.27 -15.83
N THR A 132 -12.82 -28.47 -16.15
CA THR A 132 -11.47 -28.99 -15.84
C THR A 132 -10.27 -28.46 -16.64
N VAL A 133 -10.44 -27.68 -17.71
CA VAL A 133 -9.30 -27.21 -18.55
C VAL A 133 -9.07 -25.70 -18.45
N HIS A 134 -10.15 -24.90 -18.46
CA HIS A 134 -10.06 -23.44 -18.25
C HIS A 134 -9.63 -23.09 -16.81
N ASP A 135 -9.86 -23.99 -15.86
CA ASP A 135 -9.45 -23.83 -14.47
C ASP A 135 -7.92 -23.89 -14.26
N LEU A 136 -7.19 -24.74 -15.00
CA LEU A 136 -5.75 -24.91 -14.75
C LEU A 136 -4.93 -23.68 -15.14
N MET A 137 -5.22 -23.10 -16.32
CA MET A 137 -4.57 -21.88 -16.79
C MET A 137 -4.93 -20.66 -15.91
N GLN A 138 -6.16 -20.59 -15.40
CA GLN A 138 -6.58 -19.54 -14.47
C GLN A 138 -5.88 -19.67 -13.11
N VAL A 139 -5.75 -20.90 -12.60
CA VAL A 139 -5.03 -21.18 -11.35
C VAL A 139 -3.55 -20.84 -11.48
N GLU A 140 -2.91 -21.18 -12.60
CA GLU A 140 -1.51 -20.82 -12.85
C GLU A 140 -1.30 -19.30 -12.91
N ARG A 141 -2.17 -18.58 -13.63
CA ARG A 141 -2.14 -17.11 -13.69
C ARG A 141 -2.35 -16.48 -12.31
N LEU A 142 -3.25 -17.04 -11.51
CA LEU A 142 -3.50 -16.60 -10.14
C LEU A 142 -2.27 -16.85 -9.25
N GLN A 143 -1.65 -18.03 -9.33
CA GLN A 143 -0.43 -18.33 -8.59
C GLN A 143 0.72 -17.40 -8.95
N ASN A 144 0.92 -17.12 -10.24
CA ASN A 144 1.93 -16.17 -10.68
C ASN A 144 1.62 -14.75 -10.17
N GLY A 145 0.36 -14.33 -10.26
CA GLY A 145 -0.09 -13.04 -9.73
C GLY A 145 0.07 -12.92 -8.21
N LEU A 146 -0.12 -14.00 -7.46
CA LEU A 146 0.12 -14.04 -6.01
C LEU A 146 1.62 -14.00 -5.67
N LYS A 147 2.47 -14.70 -6.43
CA LYS A 147 3.94 -14.60 -6.29
C LYS A 147 4.44 -13.18 -6.53
N ASN A 148 3.94 -12.53 -7.57
CA ASN A 148 4.27 -11.13 -7.86
C ASN A 148 3.83 -10.21 -6.71
N LEU A 149 2.62 -10.40 -6.17
CA LEU A 149 2.17 -9.66 -4.98
C LEU A 149 3.05 -9.93 -3.76
N SER A 150 3.53 -11.15 -3.55
CA SER A 150 4.47 -11.45 -2.47
C SER A 150 5.78 -10.69 -2.63
N LEU A 151 6.35 -10.63 -3.84
CA LEU A 151 7.55 -9.83 -4.11
C LEU A 151 7.28 -8.34 -3.89
N LEU A 152 6.15 -7.81 -4.37
CA LEU A 152 5.77 -6.41 -4.15
C LEU A 152 5.60 -6.07 -2.66
N ILE A 153 5.10 -7.00 -1.85
CA ILE A 153 4.99 -6.81 -0.39
C ILE A 153 6.39 -6.75 0.22
N LEU A 154 7.31 -7.64 -0.17
CA LEU A 154 8.69 -7.62 0.33
C LEU A 154 9.41 -6.31 -0.02
N ASP A 155 9.31 -5.86 -1.28
CA ASP A 155 9.89 -4.59 -1.73
C ASP A 155 9.35 -3.42 -0.89
N LEU A 156 8.05 -3.45 -0.56
CA LEU A 156 7.41 -2.43 0.25
C LEU A 156 7.84 -2.50 1.73
N GLU A 157 7.97 -3.70 2.30
CA GLU A 157 8.45 -3.90 3.67
C GLU A 157 9.87 -3.37 3.86
N GLU A 158 10.77 -3.63 2.90
CA GLU A 158 12.14 -3.10 2.90
C GLU A 158 12.16 -1.56 2.84
N GLY A 159 11.36 -0.98 1.94
CA GLY A 159 11.22 0.48 1.85
C GLY A 159 10.68 1.12 3.13
N LEU A 160 9.69 0.47 3.77
CA LEU A 160 9.13 0.92 5.05
C LEU A 160 10.14 0.81 6.19
N GLU A 161 10.96 -0.24 6.22
CA GLU A 161 11.99 -0.42 7.24
C GLU A 161 13.08 0.67 7.13
N SER A 162 13.48 1.03 5.91
CA SER A 162 14.40 2.13 5.66
C SER A 162 13.83 3.47 6.15
N LEU A 163 12.57 3.77 5.84
CA LEU A 163 11.89 4.97 6.34
C LEU A 163 11.81 4.98 7.87
N TYR A 164 11.47 3.84 8.49
CA TYR A 164 11.39 3.73 9.94
C TYR A 164 12.73 4.01 10.62
N ARG A 165 13.84 3.48 10.08
CA ARG A 165 15.20 3.80 10.55
C ARG A 165 15.49 5.30 10.46
N MET A 166 15.20 5.92 9.32
CA MET A 166 15.41 7.37 9.11
C MET A 166 14.62 8.23 10.11
N LEU A 167 13.38 7.84 10.42
CA LEU A 167 12.55 8.56 11.39
C LEU A 167 13.09 8.43 12.83
N ILE A 168 13.61 7.26 13.21
CA ILE A 168 14.27 7.07 14.51
C ILE A 168 15.51 7.96 14.61
N GLU A 169 16.35 7.96 13.58
CA GLU A 169 17.57 8.78 13.53
C GLU A 169 17.22 10.27 13.68
N THR A 170 16.24 10.74 12.91
CA THR A 170 15.75 12.13 12.98
C THR A 170 15.26 12.47 14.40
N ARG A 171 14.50 11.58 15.06
CA ARG A 171 14.05 11.76 16.44
C ARG A 171 15.21 11.76 17.45
N SER A 172 16.24 10.95 17.22
CA SER A 172 17.41 10.90 18.09
C SER A 172 18.24 12.17 17.99
N LEU A 173 18.43 12.71 16.78
CA LEU A 173 19.10 14.00 16.55
C LEU A 173 18.33 15.14 17.21
N LEU A 174 17.01 15.15 17.07
CA LEU A 174 16.14 16.09 17.77
C LEU A 174 16.38 16.09 19.27
N ASN A 175 16.39 14.90 19.90
CA ASN A 175 16.61 14.77 21.34
C ASN A 175 17.99 15.30 21.78
N VAL A 176 19.01 15.22 20.92
CA VAL A 176 20.37 15.75 21.18
C VAL A 176 20.39 17.27 21.03
N CYS A 177 19.71 17.82 20.01
CA CYS A 177 19.63 19.27 19.80
C CYS A 177 18.75 19.99 20.84
N THR A 178 17.92 19.27 21.60
CA THR A 178 17.03 19.83 22.63
C THR A 178 17.53 19.68 24.08
N ASN A 179 18.67 19.02 24.32
CA ASN A 179 19.33 18.93 25.64
C ASN A 179 20.53 19.88 25.70
#